data_AF-A0A829CFI5-F1
#
_entry.id   AF-A0A829CFI5-F1
#
_cell.length_a   1.000
_cell.length_b   1.000
_cell.length_c   1.000
_cell.angle_alpha   90.00
_cell.angle_beta   90.00
_cell.angle_gamma   90.00
#
_symmetry.space_group_name_H-M   'P 1'
#
loop_
_entity.id
_entity.type
_entity.pdbx_description
1 polymer ?
#
loop_
_entity_poly.entity_id
_entity_poly.type
_entity_poly.pdbx_seq_one_letter_code
_entity_poly.pdbx_strand_id
1 'polypeptide(L)'
;MTGPYFPQTIPFLPSYIPQDVDMTAVKAEVAALGVSAPPAATPGLLEVVQHARDEGIDLKIVLLDHNPPNDTPLRDIATVVGADYSDATVLVLSPNYVGSYSTQYPRVTLEAGEDHSKTGNPVQSAQNFVHELSTPEFPWSALTIVLLIGVLAAAVGARLMQLRGRRSATSTDAAPGAGDDLNQGV
;
A
#
# COMPACT_ATOMS: atom_id res chain seq x y z
N MET A 1 6.63 -28.95 -15.34
CA MET A 1 5.73 -28.93 -14.17
C MET A 1 5.13 -27.54 -14.09
N THR A 2 3.94 -27.37 -14.67
CA THR A 2 3.17 -26.12 -14.71
C THR A 2 2.07 -26.23 -13.66
N GLY A 3 2.19 -25.48 -12.56
CA GLY A 3 1.14 -25.38 -11.55
C GLY A 3 -0.10 -24.66 -12.11
N PRO A 4 -1.30 -24.93 -11.57
CA PRO A 4 -2.51 -24.25 -12.03
C PRO A 4 -2.47 -22.77 -11.62
N TYR A 5 -2.67 -21.89 -12.60
CA TYR A 5 -3.02 -20.50 -12.37
C TYR A 5 -4.44 -20.47 -11.79
N PHE A 6 -4.57 -20.20 -10.50
CA PHE A 6 -5.86 -19.82 -9.94
C PHE A 6 -6.12 -18.36 -10.31
N PRO A 7 -7.12 -18.03 -11.15
CA PRO A 7 -7.59 -16.66 -11.24
C PRO A 7 -7.96 -16.21 -9.83
N GLN A 8 -7.30 -15.17 -9.33
CA GLN A 8 -7.71 -14.50 -8.10
C GLN A 8 -9.05 -13.83 -8.38
N THR A 9 -10.15 -14.57 -8.26
CA THR A 9 -11.47 -13.97 -8.15
C THR A 9 -11.50 -13.29 -6.78
N ILE A 10 -11.18 -12.01 -6.75
CA ILE A 10 -11.43 -11.17 -5.59
C ILE A 10 -12.92 -11.34 -5.30
N PRO A 11 -13.32 -11.86 -4.12
CA PRO A 11 -14.74 -11.91 -3.79
C PRO A 11 -15.26 -10.48 -3.87
N PHE A 12 -16.28 -10.25 -4.70
CA PHE A 12 -17.06 -9.03 -4.63
C PHE A 12 -17.64 -8.98 -3.22
N LEU A 13 -17.01 -8.19 -2.34
CA LEU A 13 -17.66 -7.80 -1.10
C LEU A 13 -18.91 -7.01 -1.52
N PRO A 14 -20.07 -7.25 -0.89
CA PRO A 14 -21.25 -6.45 -1.17
C PRO A 14 -20.90 -4.99 -0.87
N SER A 15 -20.92 -4.14 -1.91
CA SER A 15 -20.75 -2.70 -1.76
C SER A 15 -21.92 -2.18 -0.93
N TYR A 16 -21.63 -1.56 0.21
CA TYR A 16 -22.62 -0.84 0.98
C TYR A 16 -22.68 0.60 0.48
N ILE A 17 -23.66 0.87 -0.37
CA ILE A 17 -24.00 2.21 -0.80
C ILE A 17 -25.19 2.69 0.03
N PRO A 18 -25.13 3.86 0.69
CA PRO A 18 -26.28 4.39 1.42
C PRO A 18 -27.49 4.55 0.48
N GLN A 19 -28.69 4.19 0.96
CA GLN A 19 -29.91 4.11 0.14
C GLN A 19 -30.33 5.46 -0.46
N ASP A 20 -29.89 6.54 0.15
CA ASP A 20 -30.13 7.94 -0.23
C ASP A 20 -29.10 8.49 -1.22
N VAL A 21 -28.07 7.70 -1.59
CA VAL A 21 -27.12 8.05 -2.64
C VAL A 21 -27.58 7.48 -3.98
N ASP A 22 -28.02 8.36 -4.90
CA ASP A 22 -28.31 7.99 -6.29
C ASP A 22 -27.01 7.83 -7.09
N MET A 23 -26.51 6.60 -7.17
CA MET A 23 -25.29 6.29 -7.91
C MET A 23 -25.39 6.56 -9.41
N THR A 24 -26.59 6.57 -9.99
CA THR A 24 -26.76 6.89 -11.41
C THR A 24 -26.50 8.37 -11.64
N ALA A 25 -27.07 9.22 -10.79
CA ALA A 25 -26.82 10.66 -10.83
C ALA A 25 -25.34 11.00 -10.54
N VAL A 26 -24.76 10.39 -9.50
CA VAL A 26 -23.33 10.58 -9.15
C VAL A 26 -22.43 10.23 -10.35
N LYS A 27 -22.63 9.07 -10.97
CA LYS A 27 -21.83 8.65 -12.13
C LYS A 27 -22.00 9.60 -13.31
N ALA A 28 -23.22 10.07 -13.57
CA ALA A 28 -23.49 11.01 -14.65
C ALA A 28 -22.79 12.37 -14.43
N GLU A 29 -22.85 12.91 -13.22
CA GLU A 29 -22.18 14.17 -12.87
C GLU A 29 -20.65 14.03 -12.93
N VAL A 30 -20.10 12.95 -12.38
CA VAL A 30 -18.67 12.64 -12.45
C VAL A 30 -18.21 12.49 -13.91
N ALA A 31 -18.99 11.85 -14.76
CA ALA A 31 -18.67 11.71 -16.19
C ALA A 31 -18.68 13.08 -16.91
N ALA A 32 -19.60 13.96 -16.56
CA ALA A 32 -19.75 15.26 -17.21
C ALA A 32 -18.72 16.30 -16.74
N LEU A 33 -18.42 16.34 -15.44
CA LEU A 33 -17.67 17.43 -14.81
C LEU A 33 -16.41 16.96 -14.07
N GLY A 34 -16.27 15.66 -13.83
CA GLY A 34 -15.26 15.13 -12.90
C GLY A 34 -15.62 15.31 -11.43
N VAL A 35 -16.74 15.97 -11.11
CA VAL A 35 -17.20 16.26 -9.75
C VAL A 35 -18.70 15.98 -9.65
N SER A 36 -19.12 15.26 -8.62
CA SER A 36 -20.49 15.20 -8.13
C SER A 36 -20.54 15.80 -6.73
N ALA A 37 -21.21 16.94 -6.56
CA ALA A 37 -21.20 17.69 -5.31
C ALA A 37 -22.36 18.69 -5.24
N PRO A 38 -22.75 19.15 -4.03
CA PRO A 38 -23.66 20.29 -3.90
C PRO A 38 -23.14 21.53 -4.65
N PRO A 39 -24.03 22.37 -5.22
CA PRO A 39 -23.64 23.54 -6.04
C PRO A 39 -22.70 24.52 -5.33
N ALA A 40 -22.82 24.65 -4.00
CA ALA A 40 -21.98 25.56 -3.21
C ALA A 40 -20.50 25.12 -3.15
N ALA A 41 -20.22 23.82 -3.21
CA ALA A 41 -18.85 23.29 -3.16
C ALA A 41 -18.24 23.04 -4.55
N THR A 42 -19.09 22.89 -5.56
CA THR A 42 -18.70 22.46 -6.91
C THR A 42 -17.59 23.35 -7.53
N PRO A 43 -17.66 24.70 -7.52
CA PRO A 43 -16.62 25.51 -8.15
C PRO A 43 -15.22 25.26 -7.57
N GLY A 44 -15.09 25.22 -6.25
CA GLY A 44 -13.80 24.97 -5.60
C GLY A 44 -13.27 23.56 -5.84
N LEU A 45 -14.15 22.55 -5.91
CA LEU A 45 -13.73 21.17 -6.22
C LEU A 45 -13.32 21.01 -7.68
N LEU A 46 -13.94 21.73 -8.61
CA LEU A 46 -13.51 21.76 -10.01
C LEU A 46 -12.11 22.36 -10.15
N GLU A 47 -11.78 23.41 -9.38
CA GLU A 47 -10.42 23.95 -9.34
C GLU A 47 -9.40 22.90 -8.87
N VAL A 48 -9.74 22.10 -7.86
CA VAL A 48 -8.86 21.01 -7.40
C VAL A 48 -8.70 19.91 -8.46
N VAL A 49 -9.77 19.53 -9.16
CA VAL A 49 -9.68 18.57 -10.27
C VAL A 49 -8.79 19.08 -11.40
N GLN A 50 -8.88 20.38 -11.73
CA GLN A 50 -8.00 21.00 -12.73
C GLN A 50 -6.55 21.02 -12.26
N HIS A 51 -6.30 21.42 -11.01
CA HIS A 51 -4.96 21.41 -10.44
C HIS A 51 -4.34 20.00 -10.42
N ALA A 52 -5.10 18.98 -10.01
CA ALA A 52 -4.66 17.59 -10.03
C ALA A 52 -4.30 17.13 -11.44
N ARG A 53 -5.10 17.54 -12.45
CA ARG A 53 -4.82 17.26 -13.86
C ARG A 53 -3.51 17.89 -14.32
N ASP A 54 -3.21 19.11 -13.88
CA ASP A 54 -1.93 19.78 -14.17
C ASP A 54 -0.74 19.02 -13.54
N GLU A 55 -0.95 18.32 -12.43
CA GLU A 55 0.02 17.41 -11.80
C GLU A 55 0.05 16.00 -12.43
N GLY A 56 -0.76 15.76 -13.47
CA GLY A 56 -0.83 14.47 -14.17
C GLY A 56 -1.75 13.44 -13.51
N ILE A 57 -2.59 13.86 -12.57
CA ILE A 57 -3.55 13.00 -11.85
C ILE A 57 -4.95 13.18 -12.45
N ASP A 58 -5.54 12.14 -13.04
CA ASP A 58 -6.96 12.20 -13.42
C ASP A 58 -7.84 12.00 -12.18
N LEU A 59 -8.07 13.09 -11.46
CA LEU A 59 -8.90 13.10 -10.25
C LEU A 59 -10.39 13.18 -10.60
N LYS A 60 -11.20 12.39 -9.88
CA LYS A 60 -12.66 12.49 -9.82
C LYS A 60 -13.08 12.68 -8.38
N ILE A 61 -14.05 13.56 -8.11
CA ILE A 61 -14.49 13.85 -6.74
C ILE A 61 -15.99 13.60 -6.59
N VAL A 62 -16.38 12.92 -5.52
CA VAL A 62 -17.77 12.83 -5.05
C VAL A 62 -17.85 13.42 -3.65
N LEU A 63 -18.77 14.35 -3.41
CA LEU A 63 -19.03 14.92 -2.09
C LEU A 63 -20.44 14.57 -1.64
N LEU A 64 -20.53 13.79 -0.56
CA LEU A 64 -21.77 13.55 0.17
C LEU A 64 -22.08 14.74 1.08
N ASP A 65 -23.36 15.10 1.18
CA ASP A 65 -23.84 16.24 1.97
C ASP A 65 -23.93 15.92 3.48
N HIS A 66 -23.86 14.65 3.85
CA HIS A 66 -23.87 14.19 5.24
C HIS A 66 -22.94 12.97 5.45
N ASN A 67 -22.69 12.65 6.71
CA ASN A 67 -21.85 11.51 7.07
C ASN A 67 -22.68 10.22 7.11
N PRO A 68 -22.21 9.14 6.47
CA PRO A 68 -22.69 7.80 6.80
C PRO A 68 -22.20 7.37 8.20
N PRO A 69 -22.67 6.21 8.72
CA PRO A 69 -22.29 5.73 10.06
C PRO A 69 -20.78 5.47 10.28
N ASN A 70 -20.02 5.23 9.21
CA ASN A 70 -18.55 5.06 9.22
C ASN A 70 -17.98 5.34 7.81
N ASP A 71 -16.68 5.12 7.60
CA ASP A 71 -15.95 5.42 6.36
C ASP A 71 -16.14 4.39 5.23
N THR A 72 -16.56 3.16 5.56
CA THR A 72 -16.73 2.06 4.60
C THR A 72 -17.55 2.45 3.35
N PRO A 73 -18.69 3.16 3.48
CA PRO A 73 -19.53 3.48 2.33
C PRO A 73 -18.84 4.44 1.34
N LEU A 74 -17.91 5.29 1.80
CA LEU A 74 -17.17 6.19 0.92
C LEU A 74 -16.19 5.40 0.04
N ARG A 75 -15.54 4.37 0.62
CA ARG A 75 -14.65 3.47 -0.13
C ARG A 75 -15.41 2.65 -1.16
N ASP A 76 -16.62 2.21 -0.81
CA ASP A 76 -17.48 1.46 -1.73
C ASP A 76 -17.98 2.35 -2.88
N ILE A 77 -18.43 3.57 -2.58
CA ILE A 77 -18.78 4.57 -3.61
C ILE A 77 -17.57 4.84 -4.52
N ALA A 78 -16.38 5.04 -3.94
CA ALA A 78 -15.16 5.28 -4.70
C ALA A 78 -14.86 4.13 -5.67
N THR A 79 -15.02 2.89 -5.20
CA THR A 79 -14.82 1.68 -6.01
C THR A 79 -15.86 1.55 -7.10
N VAL A 80 -17.14 1.82 -6.81
CA VAL A 80 -18.24 1.74 -7.79
C VAL A 80 -18.10 2.79 -8.89
N VAL A 81 -17.67 4.01 -8.54
CA VAL A 81 -17.36 5.06 -9.52
C VAL A 81 -16.09 4.70 -10.29
N GLY A 82 -15.03 4.30 -9.60
CA GLY A 82 -13.72 3.97 -10.18
C GLY A 82 -13.77 2.76 -11.12
N ALA A 83 -14.73 1.85 -10.96
CA ALA A 83 -14.95 0.74 -11.89
C ALA A 83 -15.22 1.20 -13.34
N ASP A 84 -15.69 2.44 -13.54
CA ASP A 84 -15.92 2.99 -14.88
C ASP A 84 -14.66 3.67 -15.47
N TYR A 85 -13.59 3.84 -14.68
CA TYR A 85 -12.39 4.61 -15.04
C TYR A 85 -11.11 3.88 -14.59
N SER A 86 -10.45 3.17 -15.51
CA SER A 86 -9.24 2.38 -15.17
C SER A 86 -8.04 3.21 -14.74
N ASP A 87 -7.95 4.46 -15.20
CA ASP A 87 -6.77 5.32 -15.04
C ASP A 87 -7.03 6.50 -14.09
N ALA A 88 -8.27 6.64 -13.59
CA ALA A 88 -8.64 7.72 -12.70
C ALA A 88 -8.39 7.38 -11.23
N THR A 89 -8.15 8.42 -10.44
CA THR A 89 -8.20 8.36 -8.98
C THR A 89 -9.51 8.98 -8.52
N VAL A 90 -10.30 8.23 -7.76
CA VAL A 90 -11.58 8.69 -7.23
C VAL A 90 -11.41 9.03 -5.75
N LEU A 91 -11.81 10.24 -5.39
CA LEU A 91 -11.90 10.73 -4.02
C LEU A 91 -13.37 10.93 -3.65
N VAL A 92 -13.81 10.30 -2.57
CA VAL A 92 -15.15 10.47 -2.00
C VAL A 92 -15.00 11.15 -0.64
N LEU A 93 -15.74 12.23 -0.45
CA LEU A 93 -15.71 13.07 0.73
C LEU A 93 -17.08 13.08 1.41
N SER A 94 -17.08 13.10 2.72
CA SER A 94 -18.19 13.56 3.55
C SER A 94 -17.63 14.54 4.60
N PRO A 95 -18.45 15.20 5.42
CA PRO A 95 -17.92 16.14 6.42
C PRO A 95 -16.82 15.56 7.33
N ASN A 96 -16.89 14.28 7.70
CA ASN A 96 -15.94 13.66 8.65
C ASN A 96 -15.18 12.46 8.09
N TYR A 97 -15.56 11.93 6.94
CA TYR A 97 -14.95 10.73 6.38
C TYR A 97 -14.42 11.00 4.98
N VAL A 98 -13.44 10.19 4.61
CA VAL A 98 -12.82 10.19 3.29
C VAL A 98 -12.67 8.74 2.86
N GLY A 99 -12.95 8.46 1.60
CA GLY A 99 -12.65 7.18 0.99
C GLY A 99 -12.12 7.39 -0.42
N SER A 100 -11.22 6.53 -0.86
CA SER A 100 -10.60 6.65 -2.18
C SER A 100 -10.45 5.31 -2.89
N TYR A 101 -10.31 5.41 -4.21
CA TYR A 101 -9.99 4.30 -5.11
C TYR A 101 -9.00 4.77 -6.18
N SER A 102 -7.95 4.00 -6.41
CA SER A 102 -7.03 4.19 -7.53
C SER A 102 -6.33 2.89 -7.89
N THR A 103 -6.04 2.71 -9.17
CA THR A 103 -5.13 1.68 -9.68
C THR A 103 -3.71 2.23 -9.90
N GLN A 104 -3.54 3.56 -9.85
CA GLN A 104 -2.28 4.26 -10.13
C GLN A 104 -1.43 4.46 -8.88
N TYR A 105 -2.06 4.56 -7.71
CA TYR A 105 -1.40 4.77 -6.44
C TYR A 105 -1.49 3.51 -5.56
N PRO A 106 -0.42 3.14 -4.84
CA PRO A 106 -0.49 2.02 -3.91
C PRO A 106 -1.40 2.39 -2.73
N ARG A 107 -2.02 1.36 -2.16
CA ARG A 107 -3.02 1.52 -1.09
C ARG A 107 -2.52 2.36 0.09
N VAL A 108 -1.25 2.21 0.46
CA VAL A 108 -0.65 2.95 1.58
C VAL A 108 -0.60 4.46 1.34
N THR A 109 -0.29 4.91 0.12
CA THR A 109 -0.30 6.34 -0.25
C THR A 109 -1.73 6.88 -0.23
N LEU A 110 -2.70 6.12 -0.72
CA LEU A 110 -4.11 6.49 -0.65
C LEU A 110 -4.58 6.65 0.80
N GLU A 111 -4.23 5.72 1.68
CA GLU A 111 -4.59 5.76 3.10
C GLU A 111 -3.93 6.93 3.84
N ALA A 112 -2.67 7.25 3.53
CA ALA A 112 -2.02 8.45 4.03
C ALA A 112 -2.76 9.72 3.56
N GLY A 113 -3.14 9.79 2.28
CA GLY A 113 -3.91 10.89 1.73
C GLY A 113 -5.27 11.03 2.40
N GLU A 114 -5.99 9.92 2.61
CA GLU A 114 -7.28 9.90 3.33
C GLU A 114 -7.15 10.46 4.75
N ASP A 115 -6.08 10.12 5.48
CA ASP A 115 -5.87 10.56 6.85
C ASP A 115 -5.61 12.08 6.97
N HIS A 116 -4.84 12.65 6.04
CA HIS A 116 -4.59 14.10 5.99
C HIS A 116 -5.78 14.92 5.46
N SER A 117 -6.80 14.26 4.92
CA SER A 117 -7.93 14.89 4.25
C SER A 117 -9.19 14.97 5.11
N LYS A 118 -9.16 14.60 6.38
CA LYS A 118 -10.33 14.65 7.29
C LYS A 118 -10.48 16.03 7.95
N THR A 119 -10.73 17.08 7.15
CA THR A 119 -10.69 18.48 7.62
C THR A 119 -12.06 19.10 7.93
N GLY A 120 -13.16 18.54 7.42
CA GLY A 120 -14.48 19.18 7.45
C GLY A 120 -14.74 20.19 6.32
N ASN A 121 -13.70 20.65 5.62
CA ASN A 121 -13.81 21.49 4.44
C ASN A 121 -13.49 20.67 3.18
N PRO A 122 -14.46 20.45 2.26
CA PRO A 122 -14.26 19.54 1.14
C PRO A 122 -13.16 19.98 0.17
N VAL A 123 -12.99 21.28 -0.04
CA VAL A 123 -11.96 21.81 -0.94
C VAL A 123 -10.57 21.63 -0.33
N GLN A 124 -10.41 21.99 0.93
CA GLN A 124 -9.15 21.80 1.65
C GLN A 124 -8.79 20.30 1.77
N SER A 125 -9.78 19.46 2.07
CA SER A 125 -9.63 18.01 2.08
C SER A 125 -9.13 17.47 0.73
N ALA A 126 -9.72 17.90 -0.38
CA ALA A 126 -9.28 17.46 -1.70
C ALA A 126 -7.86 17.96 -2.04
N GLN A 127 -7.51 19.19 -1.65
CA GLN A 127 -6.15 19.72 -1.85
C GLN A 127 -5.11 18.94 -1.05
N ASN A 128 -5.40 18.63 0.23
CA ASN A 128 -4.51 17.81 1.05
C ASN A 128 -4.31 16.41 0.45
N PHE A 129 -5.39 15.81 -0.07
CA PHE A 129 -5.32 14.51 -0.72
C PHE A 129 -4.39 14.54 -1.93
N VAL A 130 -4.59 15.50 -2.85
CA VAL A 130 -3.74 15.67 -4.04
C VAL A 130 -2.28 15.90 -3.65
N HIS A 131 -2.05 16.75 -2.65
CA HIS A 131 -0.71 17.03 -2.14
C HIS A 131 0.01 15.79 -1.62
N GLU A 132 -0.70 14.92 -0.90
CA GLU A 132 -0.11 13.67 -0.41
C GLU A 132 0.23 12.73 -1.58
N LEU A 133 -0.62 12.66 -2.62
CA LEU A 133 -0.35 11.83 -3.80
C LEU A 133 0.85 12.30 -4.63
N SER A 134 1.14 13.60 -4.65
CA SER A 134 2.31 14.16 -5.33
C SER A 134 3.56 14.23 -4.44
N THR A 135 3.45 13.89 -3.16
CA THR A 135 4.58 13.87 -2.23
C THR A 135 5.40 12.59 -2.40
N PRO A 136 6.72 12.68 -2.67
CA PRO A 136 7.57 11.49 -2.77
C PRO A 136 7.63 10.70 -1.46
N GLU A 137 7.24 9.43 -1.49
CA GLU A 137 7.34 8.54 -0.34
C GLU A 137 8.78 8.02 -0.14
N PHE A 138 9.14 7.74 1.11
CA PHE A 138 10.42 7.10 1.42
C PHE A 138 10.44 5.66 0.88
N PRO A 139 11.51 5.22 0.19
CA PRO A 139 11.54 3.92 -0.49
C PRO A 139 11.76 2.75 0.49
N TRP A 140 10.77 2.45 1.31
CA TRP A 140 10.79 1.39 2.33
C TRP A 140 11.19 0.02 1.78
N SER A 141 10.75 -0.30 0.57
CA SER A 141 11.10 -1.55 -0.11
C SER A 141 12.59 -1.64 -0.39
N ALA A 142 13.20 -0.57 -0.91
CA ALA A 142 14.64 -0.53 -1.18
C ALA A 142 15.44 -0.63 0.13
N LEU A 143 15.04 0.10 1.17
CA LEU A 143 15.66 -0.01 2.49
C LEU A 143 15.58 -1.44 3.03
N THR A 144 14.40 -2.04 3.01
CA THR A 144 14.17 -3.41 3.47
C THR A 144 15.03 -4.42 2.72
N ILE A 145 15.12 -4.30 1.38
CA ILE A 145 15.98 -5.17 0.56
C ILE A 145 17.44 -5.05 0.99
N VAL A 146 17.96 -3.83 1.17
CA VAL A 146 19.34 -3.61 1.62
C VAL A 146 19.58 -4.23 3.00
N LEU A 147 18.64 -4.05 3.94
CA LEU A 147 18.73 -4.64 5.27
C LEU A 147 18.77 -6.18 5.22
N LEU A 148 17.91 -6.80 4.41
CA LEU A 148 17.88 -8.26 4.24
C LEU A 148 19.19 -8.80 3.66
N ILE A 149 19.77 -8.11 2.67
CA ILE A 149 21.08 -8.48 2.10
C ILE A 149 22.17 -8.39 3.17
N GLY A 150 22.17 -7.33 3.99
CA GLY A 150 23.13 -7.17 5.08
C GLY A 150 23.03 -8.28 6.12
N VAL A 151 21.81 -8.62 6.54
CA VAL A 151 21.56 -9.72 7.49
C VAL A 151 22.01 -11.07 6.91
N LEU A 152 21.70 -11.33 5.63
CA LEU A 152 22.14 -12.55 4.95
C LEU A 152 23.67 -12.66 4.91
N ALA A 153 24.37 -11.57 4.54
CA ALA A 153 25.82 -11.54 4.51
C ALA A 153 26.44 -11.80 5.89
N ALA A 154 25.87 -11.18 6.94
CA ALA A 154 26.30 -11.40 8.32
C ALA A 154 26.11 -12.87 8.75
N ALA A 155 24.95 -13.47 8.43
CA ALA A 155 24.65 -14.86 8.76
C ALA A 155 25.60 -15.84 8.05
N VAL A 156 25.87 -15.61 6.75
CA VAL A 156 26.83 -16.41 5.98
C VAL A 156 28.25 -16.25 6.56
N GLY A 157 28.66 -15.01 6.84
CA GLY A 157 29.97 -14.72 7.44
C GLY A 157 30.17 -15.43 8.79
N ALA A 158 29.18 -15.33 9.68
CA ALA A 158 29.18 -16.01 10.98
C ALA A 158 29.25 -17.54 10.82
N ARG A 159 28.51 -18.11 9.87
CA ARG A 159 28.52 -19.55 9.59
C ARG A 159 29.90 -20.03 9.11
N LEU A 160 30.54 -19.28 8.21
CA LEU A 160 31.89 -19.60 7.73
C LEU A 160 32.93 -19.53 8.86
N MET A 161 32.84 -18.53 9.74
CA MET A 161 33.69 -18.43 10.94
C MET A 161 33.47 -19.60 11.90
N GLN A 162 32.22 -19.98 12.17
CA GLN A 162 31.88 -21.11 13.03
C GLN A 162 32.40 -22.44 12.49
N LEU A 163 32.30 -22.67 11.17
CA LEU A 163 32.82 -23.87 10.52
C LEU A 163 34.36 -23.93 10.56
N ARG A 164 35.04 -22.79 10.41
CA ARG A 164 36.51 -22.70 10.55
C ARG A 164 36.97 -22.98 11.98
N GLY A 165 36.30 -22.40 12.98
CA GLY A 165 36.64 -22.62 14.39
C GLY A 165 36.49 -24.09 14.84
N ARG A 166 35.50 -24.81 14.31
CA ARG A 166 35.32 -26.25 14.58
C ARG A 166 36.42 -27.12 13.98
N ARG A 167 37.01 -26.76 12.83
CA ARG A 167 38.12 -27.53 12.23
C ARG A 167 39.42 -27.38 13.02
N SER A 168 39.68 -26.21 13.60
CA SER A 168 40.88 -25.99 14.42
C SER A 168 40.85 -26.75 15.75
N ALA A 169 39.67 -27.09 16.27
CA ALA A 169 39.53 -27.83 17.52
C ALA A 169 39.82 -29.35 17.40
N THR A 170 39.77 -29.93 16.19
CA THR A 170 40.00 -31.37 15.96
C THR A 170 41.48 -31.71 15.69
N SER A 171 42.36 -30.72 15.57
CA SER A 171 43.77 -30.95 15.20
C SER A 171 44.74 -31.20 16.38
N THR A 172 44.28 -31.29 17.62
CA THR A 172 45.17 -31.36 18.80
C THR A 172 45.14 -32.69 19.58
N ASP A 173 44.31 -33.68 19.22
CA ASP A 173 44.18 -34.92 20.02
C ASP A 173 44.73 -36.20 19.35
N ALA A 174 45.82 -36.09 18.59
CA ALA A 174 46.55 -37.24 18.05
C ALA A 174 47.96 -37.33 18.64
N ALA A 175 48.03 -37.80 19.89
CA ALA A 175 49.13 -38.46 20.63
C ALA A 175 49.16 -37.94 22.09
N PRO A 176 49.36 -38.78 23.13
CA PRO A 176 50.35 -39.88 23.16
C PRO A 176 49.94 -41.15 23.97
N GLY A 177 50.69 -42.25 23.80
CA GLY A 177 50.62 -43.36 24.76
C GLY A 177 51.38 -44.62 24.34
N ALA A 178 52.59 -44.76 24.87
CA ALA A 178 53.46 -45.93 24.76
C ALA A 178 52.80 -47.23 25.27
N GLY A 179 53.09 -48.34 24.61
CA GLY A 179 53.00 -49.68 25.17
C GLY A 179 54.39 -50.31 25.13
N ASP A 180 55.06 -50.29 26.28
CA ASP A 180 56.20 -51.15 26.60
C ASP A 180 55.78 -52.64 26.53
N ASP A 181 56.80 -53.51 26.51
CA ASP A 181 56.79 -54.96 26.68
C ASP A 181 56.80 -55.82 25.41
N LEU A 182 58.02 -56.17 24.95
CA LEU A 182 58.34 -57.57 24.63
C LEU A 182 59.76 -57.93 25.10
N ASN A 183 59.77 -58.69 26.18
CA ASN A 183 60.89 -59.38 26.81
C ASN A 183 61.14 -60.76 26.16
N GLN A 184 62.41 -61.20 26.18
CA GLN A 184 62.96 -62.57 26.10
C GLN A 184 63.14 -63.31 24.76
N GLY A 185 64.39 -63.76 24.54
CA GLY A 185 64.70 -65.00 23.82
C GLY A 185 66.10 -65.09 23.21
N VAL A 186 67.08 -65.56 24.01
CA VAL A 186 68.38 -66.22 23.71
C VAL A 186 69.13 -65.87 22.41
#